data_AF-A0ABD4ZDM9-F1
#
_entry.id   AF-A0ABD4ZDM9-F1
#
_cell.length_a   1.000
_cell.length_b   1.000
_cell.length_c   1.000
_cell.angle_alpha   90.00
_cell.angle_beta   90.00
_cell.angle_gamma   90.00
#
_symmetry.space_group_name_H-M   'P 1'
#
loop_
_entity.id
_entity.type
_entity.pdbx_description
1 polymer ?
#
loop_
_entity_poly.entity_id
_entity_poly.type
_entity_poly.pdbx_seq_one_letter_code
_entity_poly.pdbx_strand_id
1 'polypeptide(L)' 'ELIGINTAILAPDGGNIGIGFAIPSNMVKNLTSQMVEYGQVKRGELGIMGTELNSDLAKAMKVDAQRGAFVSQVLPNSSA' A
#
# COMPACT_ATOMS: atom_id res chain seq x y z
N GLU A 1 17.70 16.00 -1.17
CA GLU A 1 16.34 15.92 -0.57
C GLU A 1 16.11 14.52 -0.01
N LEU A 2 15.24 14.36 0.99
CA LEU A 2 14.93 13.04 1.58
C LEU A 2 13.91 12.31 0.69
N ILE A 3 14.26 11.13 0.19
CA ILE A 3 13.40 10.31 -0.68
C ILE A 3 12.73 9.13 0.05
N GLY A 4 13.24 8.74 1.21
CA GLY A 4 12.66 7.68 2.03
C GLY A 4 13.46 7.37 3.30
N ILE A 5 12.91 6.48 4.13
CA ILE A 5 13.53 5.97 5.36
C ILE A 5 13.67 4.45 5.25
N ASN A 6 14.90 3.94 5.32
CA ASN A 6 15.19 2.51 5.29
C ASN A 6 14.53 1.81 6.47
N THR A 7 13.70 0.80 6.19
CA THR A 7 12.86 0.14 7.21
C THR A 7 13.11 -1.36 7.29
N ALA A 8 13.40 -2.02 6.17
CA ALA A 8 13.64 -3.46 6.16
C ALA A 8 14.70 -3.84 5.12
N ILE A 9 15.30 -5.01 5.31
CA ILE A 9 16.11 -5.70 4.31
C ILE A 9 15.52 -7.08 4.10
N LEU A 10 15.53 -7.56 2.85
CA LEU A 10 15.32 -8.98 2.62
C LEU A 10 16.66 -9.68 2.82
N ALA A 11 16.78 -10.49 3.86
CA ALA A 11 18.01 -11.19 4.20
C ALA A 11 17.66 -12.57 4.77
N PRO A 12 17.95 -13.68 4.07
CA PRO A 12 17.74 -15.03 4.60
C PRO A 12 18.47 -15.26 5.94
N ASP A 13 19.67 -14.68 6.09
CA ASP A 13 20.59 -14.99 7.19
C ASP A 13 20.98 -13.73 8.01
N GLY A 14 20.21 -12.64 7.91
CA GLY A 14 20.51 -11.37 8.60
C GLY A 14 21.60 -10.50 7.97
N GLY A 15 22.29 -11.00 6.93
CA GLY A 15 23.18 -10.22 6.08
C GLY A 15 22.46 -9.59 4.90
N ASN A 16 22.72 -8.31 4.61
CA ASN A 16 22.15 -7.62 3.46
C ASN A 16 22.63 -8.26 2.14
N ILE A 17 21.71 -8.88 1.40
CA ILE A 17 21.97 -9.43 0.05
C ILE A 17 21.79 -8.39 -1.07
N GLY A 18 21.65 -7.11 -0.73
CA GLY A 18 21.49 -6.00 -1.66
C GLY A 18 20.04 -5.55 -1.88
N ILE A 19 19.06 -6.13 -1.18
CA ILE A 19 17.64 -5.79 -1.30
C ILE A 19 17.19 -5.07 -0.02
N GLY A 20 17.15 -3.74 -0.09
CA GLY A 20 16.63 -2.87 0.96
C GLY A 20 15.27 -2.29 0.60
N PHE A 21 14.41 -2.14 1.59
CA PHE A 21 13.10 -1.50 1.48
C PHE A 21 13.08 -0.21 2.30
N ALA A 22 12.58 0.86 1.68
CA ALA A 22 12.42 2.16 2.31
C ALA A 22 10.95 2.59 2.27
N ILE A 23 10.48 3.20 3.35
CA ILE A 23 9.21 3.92 3.36
C ILE A 23 9.41 5.24 2.61
N PRO A 24 8.61 5.57 1.57
CA PRO A 24 8.77 6.80 0.80
C PRO A 24 8.58 8.06 1.65
N SER A 25 9.33 9.13 1.35
CA SER A 25 9.30 10.37 2.14
C SER A 25 7.93 11.04 2.20
N ASN A 26 7.13 10.94 1.13
CA ASN A 26 5.75 11.45 1.12
C ASN A 26 4.87 10.77 2.18
N MET A 27 5.03 9.45 2.35
CA MET A 27 4.30 8.71 3.38
C MET A 27 4.78 9.11 4.78
N VAL A 28 6.10 9.21 4.98
CA VAL A 28 6.69 9.66 6.25
C VAL A 28 6.16 11.02 6.63
N LYS A 29 6.19 12.00 5.71
CA LYS A 29 5.72 13.36 5.94
C LYS A 29 4.25 13.39 6.39
N ASN A 30 3.38 12.64 5.73
CA ASN A 30 1.97 12.60 6.09
C ASN A 30 1.73 11.97 7.47
N LEU A 31 2.46 10.90 7.80
CA LEU A 31 2.32 10.21 9.08
C LEU A 31 2.86 11.04 10.24
N THR A 32 4.05 11.63 10.09
CA THR A 32 4.66 12.44 11.16
C THR A 32 3.87 13.70 11.44
N SER A 33 3.34 14.38 10.41
CA SER A 33 2.44 15.52 10.60
C SER A 33 1.21 15.14 11.44
N GLN A 34 0.57 14.00 11.16
CA GLN A 34 -0.59 13.55 11.95
C GLN A 34 -0.21 13.17 13.39
N MET A 35 0.94 12.52 13.59
CA MET A 35 1.42 12.18 14.93
C MET A 35 1.72 13.43 15.77
N VAL A 36 2.29 14.48 15.15
CA VAL A 36 2.55 15.75 15.83
C VAL A 36 1.25 16.47 16.20
N GLU A 37 0.26 16.48 15.30
CA GLU A 37 -0.98 17.23 15.50
C GLU A 37 -1.98 16.52 16.42
N TYR A 38 -2.11 15.19 16.29
CA TYR A 38 -3.17 14.42 16.96
C TYR A 38 -2.64 13.37 17.94
N GLY A 39 -1.32 13.20 18.07
CA GLY A 39 -0.71 12.15 18.90
C GLY A 39 -0.85 10.73 18.33
N GLN A 40 -1.58 10.53 17.24
CA GLN A 40 -1.80 9.25 16.58
C GLN A 40 -2.15 9.42 15.09
N VAL A 41 -1.98 8.35 14.32
CA VAL A 41 -2.35 8.32 12.91
C VAL A 41 -3.83 7.97 12.77
N LYS A 42 -4.59 8.78 12.02
CA LYS A 42 -5.98 8.50 11.69
C LYS A 42 -6.04 7.82 10.32
N ARG A 43 -6.24 6.51 10.31
CA ARG A 43 -6.28 5.73 9.07
C ARG A 43 -7.69 5.73 8.49
N GLY A 44 -7.86 6.36 7.33
CA GLY A 44 -9.10 6.28 6.56
C GLY A 44 -9.23 4.93 5.85
N GLU A 45 -10.46 4.46 5.69
CA GLU A 45 -10.81 3.25 4.96
C GLU A 45 -11.82 3.62 3.86
N LEU A 46 -11.61 3.12 2.63
CA LEU A 46 -12.56 3.27 1.54
C LEU A 46 -13.82 2.40 1.76
N GLY A 47 -13.66 1.25 2.41
CA GLY A 47 -14.71 0.24 2.64
C GLY A 47 -14.99 -0.63 1.42
N ILE A 48 -13.97 -0.85 0.59
CA ILE A 48 -14.00 -1.80 -0.52
C ILE A 48 -13.21 -3.06 -0.15
N MET A 49 -13.77 -4.22 -0.50
CA MET A 49 -13.08 -5.49 -0.43
C MET A 49 -12.73 -5.93 -1.85
N GLY A 50 -11.49 -6.38 -2.04
CA GLY A 50 -10.98 -6.69 -3.35
C GLY A 50 -9.74 -7.54 -3.30
N THR A 51 -9.30 -7.97 -4.48
CA THR A 51 -8.07 -8.72 -4.69
C THR A 51 -7.18 -8.00 -5.70
N GLU A 52 -5.92 -8.40 -5.80
CA GLU A 52 -5.06 -7.89 -6.87
C GLU A 52 -5.58 -8.34 -8.23
N LEU A 53 -5.65 -7.41 -9.19
CA LEU A 53 -5.93 -7.73 -10.58
C LEU A 53 -4.66 -8.30 -11.20
N ASN A 54 -4.69 -9.59 -11.52
CA ASN A 54 -3.65 -10.30 -12.24
C ASN A 54 -4.08 -10.59 -13.69
N SER A 55 -3.14 -11.06 -14.52
CA SER A 55 -3.40 -11.30 -15.94
C SER A 55 -4.47 -12.35 -16.21
N ASP A 56 -4.65 -13.33 -15.33
CA ASP A 56 -5.66 -14.38 -15.49
C ASP A 56 -7.07 -13.85 -15.19
N LEU A 57 -7.20 -13.08 -14.12
CA LEU A 57 -8.45 -12.40 -13.74
C LEU A 57 -8.82 -11.33 -14.78
N ALA A 58 -7.84 -10.59 -15.30
CA ALA A 58 -8.05 -9.61 -16.37
C ALA A 58 -8.61 -10.26 -17.64
N LYS A 59 -8.08 -11.42 -18.05
CA LYS A 59 -8.61 -12.20 -19.18
C LYS A 59 -10.02 -12.70 -18.92
N ALA A 60 -10.28 -13.24 -17.72
CA ALA A 60 -11.60 -13.73 -17.35
C ALA A 60 -12.67 -12.62 -17.35
N MET A 61 -12.29 -11.43 -16.88
CA MET A 61 -13.17 -10.24 -16.81
C MET A 61 -13.15 -9.39 -18.08
N LYS A 62 -12.36 -9.77 -19.10
CA LYS A 62 -12.18 -9.02 -20.37
C LYS A 62 -11.74 -7.56 -20.15
N VAL A 63 -10.78 -7.36 -19.26
CA VAL A 63 -10.20 -6.06 -18.94
C VAL A 63 -8.82 -5.95 -19.57
N ASP A 64 -8.53 -4.82 -20.22
CA ASP A 64 -7.23 -4.58 -20.88
C ASP A 64 -6.09 -4.34 -19.88
N ALA A 65 -6.42 -3.81 -18.70
CA ALA A 65 -5.47 -3.60 -17.62
C ALA A 65 -5.04 -4.93 -16.99
N GLN A 66 -3.73 -5.15 -16.92
CA GLN A 66 -3.13 -6.36 -16.32
C GLN A 66 -2.65 -6.16 -14.87
N ARG A 67 -2.79 -4.93 -14.35
CA ARG A 67 -2.42 -4.56 -12.97
C ARG A 67 -3.44 -3.57 -12.44
N GLY A 68 -3.86 -3.76 -11.19
CA GLY A 68 -4.84 -2.91 -10.53
C GLY A 68 -5.41 -3.58 -9.28
N ALA A 69 -6.41 -2.94 -8.69
CA ALA A 69 -7.21 -3.54 -7.62
C ALA A 69 -8.56 -3.97 -8.22
N PHE A 70 -8.89 -5.25 -8.10
CA PHE A 70 -10.20 -5.77 -8.47
C PHE A 70 -11.15 -5.65 -7.27
N VAL A 71 -12.26 -4.92 -7.44
CA VAL A 71 -13.24 -4.72 -6.37
C VAL A 71 -14.24 -5.88 -6.40
N SER A 72 -14.21 -6.72 -5.38
CA SER A 72 -15.13 -7.85 -5.21
C SER A 72 -16.43 -7.43 -4.54
N GLN A 73 -16.36 -6.49 -3.59
CA GLN A 73 -17.52 -6.03 -2.83
C GLN A 73 -17.31 -4.62 -2.28
N VAL A 74 -18.38 -3.84 -2.23
CA VAL A 74 -18.44 -2.57 -1.49
C VAL A 74 -19.21 -2.80 -0.20
N LEU A 75 -18.66 -2.37 0.94
CA LEU A 75 -19.29 -2.55 2.24
C LEU A 75 -20.51 -1.61 2.37
N PRO A 76 -21.66 -2.10 2.89
CA PRO A 76 -22.81 -1.24 3.15
C PRO A 76 -22.47 -0.12 4.14
N ASN A 77 -22.96 1.11 3.87
CA ASN A 77 -22.65 2.32 4.65
C ASN A 77 -21.16 2.70 4.69
N SER A 78 -20.37 2.27 3.71
CA SER A 78 -18.99 2.75 3.56
C SER A 78 -18.92 4.07 2.80
N SER A 79 -17.72 4.62 2.65
CA SER A 79 -17.50 5.89 1.93
C SER A 79 -17.46 5.74 0.41
N ALA A 80 -17.42 4.51 -0.10
CA ALA A 80 -17.31 4.17 -1.52
C ALA A 80 -18.67 3.92 -2.20
#